data_AF-A0A8H7CUW2-F1
#
_entry.id   AF-A0A8H7CUW2-F1
#
_cell.length_a   1.000
_cell.length_b   1.000
_cell.length_c   1.000
_cell.angle_alpha   90.00
_cell.angle_beta   90.00
_cell.angle_gamma   90.00
#
_symmetry.space_group_name_H-M   'P 1'
#
loop_
_entity.id
_entity.type
_entity.pdbx_description
1 polymer ?
#
loop_
_entity_poly.entity_id
_entity_poly.type
_entity_poly.pdbx_seq_one_letter_code
_entity_poly.pdbx_strand_id
1 'polypeptide(L)'
;MVLKLYTDPVVGGGPAIVALTLVEKQVPYEYVPVNIDTKEHKTPEYMAKHPFGKVPMIDDDGFIVYESRAICRYILEKYPNQGPELLPKGLKERTLVEQAAAVEYATFTPAVLPVFNEAVEKTLRGEPVDKAVLDEALKELSVKLDVYEVILGKQKFLAGDEFSFADLCHYAYAPFLTIGGIDIMTSKGPNVTRCVPCLNSRSFIDVPSSEYDVVHLTSYGFNEEDITIALSRGVCQAYMQLGAEHPCYSRQEMAVWADPIFNKSIAQCLSPQLRLDAPFITSVGGSVGLPPQVAANFSSGGFSNYFTVPYYQANDVSAYVASIGDQYAGLYNTTGRGYPDIAAQAENVKIAWKGNFTQVEGTSAASPISASIFALVNDKLIAAGKPVLGFLNPFLYSAAGRAAFTDVTYGTNPGCNTDGFSASTGWDAVTRLYQKETGKGDRYTG
;
A
#
# COMPACT_ATOMS: atom_id res chain seq x y z
N MET A 1 -11.99 23.43 -18.51
CA MET A 1 -10.72 23.28 -17.79
C MET A 1 -10.98 22.38 -16.58
N VAL A 2 -9.96 21.74 -16.03
CA VAL A 2 -10.10 20.72 -14.98
C VAL A 2 -9.81 21.36 -13.62
N LEU A 3 -10.61 21.04 -12.60
CA LEU A 3 -10.43 21.50 -11.21
C LEU A 3 -9.02 21.16 -10.72
N LYS A 4 -8.33 22.09 -10.06
CA LYS A 4 -6.98 21.85 -9.54
C LYS A 4 -7.00 21.68 -8.02
N LEU A 5 -6.28 20.69 -7.50
CA LEU A 5 -6.07 20.46 -6.07
C LEU A 5 -4.62 20.75 -5.71
N TYR A 6 -4.40 21.78 -4.90
CA TYR A 6 -3.11 22.15 -4.34
C TYR A 6 -2.94 21.51 -2.95
N THR A 7 -2.05 20.52 -2.83
CA THR A 7 -1.74 19.89 -1.55
C THR A 7 -0.40 19.15 -1.56
N ASP A 8 0.15 18.87 -0.38
CA ASP A 8 1.31 18.00 -0.20
C ASP A 8 0.93 16.51 -0.34
N PRO A 9 1.79 15.66 -0.92
CA PRO A 9 1.48 14.25 -1.18
C PRO A 9 1.48 13.36 0.08
N VAL A 10 1.98 13.82 1.23
CA VAL A 10 2.19 12.99 2.43
C VAL A 10 1.25 13.36 3.59
N VAL A 11 0.36 14.35 3.41
CA VAL A 11 -0.39 14.94 4.53
C VAL A 11 -1.77 14.29 4.73
N GLY A 12 -1.97 13.70 5.91
CA GLY A 12 -3.28 13.23 6.39
C GLY A 12 -4.22 14.36 6.84
N GLY A 13 -5.45 14.01 7.20
CA GLY A 13 -6.41 14.98 7.74
C GLY A 13 -7.09 15.85 6.68
N GLY A 14 -6.97 17.18 6.78
CA GLY A 14 -7.64 18.13 5.90
C GLY A 14 -7.49 17.84 4.41
N PRO A 15 -6.25 17.66 3.90
CA PRO A 15 -5.99 17.21 2.52
C PRO A 15 -6.64 15.89 2.15
N ALA A 16 -6.51 14.89 3.01
CA ALA A 16 -7.08 13.57 2.78
C ALA A 16 -8.60 13.61 2.63
N ILE A 17 -9.30 14.44 3.41
CA ILE A 17 -10.76 14.60 3.31
C ILE A 17 -11.17 15.16 1.94
N VAL A 18 -10.41 16.12 1.40
CA VAL A 18 -10.69 16.69 0.07
C VAL A 18 -10.41 15.66 -1.02
N ALA A 19 -9.27 14.98 -0.95
CA ALA A 19 -8.90 13.94 -1.91
C ALA A 19 -9.96 12.82 -1.95
N LEU A 20 -10.37 12.32 -0.77
CA LEU A 20 -11.44 11.34 -0.63
C LEU A 20 -12.76 11.83 -1.21
N THR A 21 -13.10 13.10 -1.01
CA THR A 21 -14.36 13.64 -1.54
C THR A 21 -14.34 13.70 -3.06
N LEU A 22 -13.22 14.12 -3.67
CA LEU A 22 -13.07 14.14 -5.13
C LEU A 22 -13.14 12.73 -5.71
N VAL A 23 -12.47 11.79 -5.06
CA VAL A 23 -12.46 10.35 -5.37
C VAL A 23 -13.87 9.76 -5.33
N GLU A 24 -14.57 9.87 -4.19
CA GLU A 24 -15.92 9.33 -4.03
C GLU A 24 -16.88 9.91 -5.07
N LYS A 25 -16.79 11.22 -5.31
CA LYS A 25 -17.63 11.92 -6.28
C LYS A 25 -17.20 11.69 -7.72
N GLN A 26 -16.11 10.94 -7.97
CA GLN A 26 -15.58 10.65 -9.30
C GLN A 26 -15.30 11.93 -10.11
N VAL A 27 -14.86 12.99 -9.42
CA VAL A 27 -14.59 14.29 -10.03
C VAL A 27 -13.14 14.29 -10.52
N PRO A 28 -12.89 14.43 -11.83
CA PRO A 28 -11.53 14.53 -12.34
C PRO A 28 -10.89 15.84 -11.86
N TYR A 29 -9.62 15.77 -11.45
CA TYR A 29 -8.85 16.92 -10.99
C TYR A 29 -7.38 16.85 -11.41
N GLU A 30 -6.75 18.01 -11.57
CA GLU A 30 -5.30 18.16 -11.72
C GLU A 30 -4.68 18.28 -10.32
N TYR A 31 -3.76 17.38 -9.98
CA TYR A 31 -2.99 17.47 -8.75
C TYR A 31 -1.83 18.45 -8.92
N VAL A 32 -1.76 19.46 -8.06
CA VAL A 32 -0.67 20.44 -8.00
C VAL A 32 0.09 20.24 -6.69
N PRO A 33 1.29 19.63 -6.71
CA PRO A 33 2.05 19.37 -5.50
C PRO A 33 2.49 20.68 -4.84
N VAL A 34 2.39 20.75 -3.52
CA VAL A 34 2.88 21.86 -2.69
C VAL A 34 3.81 21.30 -1.63
N ASN A 35 5.08 21.67 -1.64
CA ASN A 35 6.07 21.14 -0.70
C ASN A 35 6.00 21.90 0.64
N ILE A 36 5.50 21.25 1.69
CA ILE A 36 5.36 21.90 3.00
C ILE A 36 6.68 22.00 3.78
N ASP A 37 7.63 21.09 3.55
CA ASP A 37 8.92 21.08 4.24
C ASP A 37 9.81 22.26 3.84
N THR A 38 9.80 22.60 2.55
CA THR A 38 10.46 23.81 2.01
C THR A 38 9.67 25.09 2.25
N LYS A 39 8.50 24.99 2.91
CA LYS A 39 7.60 26.10 3.21
C LYS A 39 7.06 26.81 1.96
N GLU A 40 6.85 26.10 0.86
CA GLU A 40 6.26 26.64 -0.38
C GLU A 40 4.89 27.30 -0.10
N HIS A 41 4.06 26.65 0.72
CA HIS A 41 2.77 27.12 1.22
C HIS A 41 2.83 28.43 2.03
N LYS A 42 4.03 28.95 2.34
CA LYS A 42 4.27 30.21 3.05
C LYS A 42 4.84 31.32 2.15
N THR A 43 5.07 31.05 0.87
CA THR A 43 5.56 32.06 -0.08
C THR A 43 4.50 33.14 -0.33
N PRO A 44 4.89 34.39 -0.67
CA PRO A 44 3.94 35.44 -1.01
C PRO A 44 3.00 35.07 -2.16
N GLU A 45 3.49 34.33 -3.16
CA GLU A 45 2.71 33.88 -4.31
C GLU A 45 1.61 32.90 -3.89
N TYR A 46 1.93 31.91 -3.06
CA TYR A 46 0.94 30.97 -2.55
C TYR A 46 -0.05 31.66 -1.59
N MET A 47 0.45 32.50 -0.69
CA MET A 47 -0.38 33.20 0.29
C MET A 47 -1.32 34.23 -0.33
N ALA A 48 -1.01 34.74 -1.53
CA ALA A 48 -1.93 35.56 -2.31
C ALA A 48 -3.23 34.80 -2.69
N LYS A 49 -3.16 33.46 -2.78
CA LYS A 49 -4.31 32.59 -3.04
C LYS A 49 -4.89 32.01 -1.74
N HIS A 50 -4.04 31.58 -0.81
CA HIS A 50 -4.43 31.04 0.49
C HIS A 50 -3.89 31.91 1.64
N PRO A 51 -4.67 32.83 2.22
CA PRO A 51 -4.18 33.87 3.14
C PRO A 51 -3.57 33.33 4.45
N PHE A 52 -3.98 32.13 4.90
CA PHE A 52 -3.40 31.46 6.08
C PHE A 52 -2.12 30.65 5.77
N GLY A 53 -1.74 30.54 4.50
CA GLY A 53 -0.62 29.73 4.03
C GLY A 53 -0.71 28.30 4.54
N LYS A 54 -1.77 27.57 4.14
CA LYS A 54 -2.03 26.17 4.53
C LYS A 54 -2.39 25.36 3.28
N VAL A 55 -2.52 24.06 3.46
CA VAL A 55 -3.08 23.11 2.48
C VAL A 55 -4.24 22.37 3.15
N PRO A 56 -5.25 21.89 2.40
CA PRO A 56 -5.41 21.95 0.95
C PRO A 56 -6.07 23.23 0.45
N MET A 57 -5.97 23.49 -0.85
CA MET A 57 -6.72 24.53 -1.59
C MET A 57 -7.13 23.97 -2.97
N ILE A 58 -8.25 24.43 -3.51
CA ILE A 58 -8.62 24.17 -4.91
C ILE A 58 -8.66 25.46 -5.73
N ASP A 59 -8.44 25.30 -7.04
CA ASP A 59 -8.68 26.32 -8.06
C ASP A 59 -9.63 25.74 -9.10
N ASP A 60 -10.84 26.29 -9.16
CA ASP A 60 -11.84 25.94 -10.14
C ASP A 60 -12.07 27.12 -11.09
N ASP A 61 -11.34 27.13 -12.21
CA ASP A 61 -11.40 28.19 -13.22
C ASP A 61 -11.20 29.61 -12.67
N GLY A 62 -10.26 29.76 -11.73
CA GLY A 62 -9.95 31.02 -11.04
C GLY A 62 -10.76 31.26 -9.76
N PHE A 63 -11.74 30.41 -9.45
CA PHE A 63 -12.42 30.41 -8.17
C PHE A 63 -11.62 29.62 -7.13
N ILE A 64 -10.94 30.35 -6.25
CA ILE A 64 -10.08 29.77 -5.21
C ILE A 64 -10.90 29.46 -3.95
N VAL A 65 -10.83 28.22 -3.49
CA VAL A 65 -11.46 27.78 -2.23
C VAL A 65 -10.43 27.09 -1.34
N TYR A 66 -10.38 27.49 -0.07
CA TYR A 66 -9.57 26.89 0.98
C TYR A 66 -10.45 26.50 2.18
N GLU A 67 -9.88 25.76 3.14
CA GLU A 67 -10.58 24.98 4.19
C GLU A 67 -11.23 23.70 3.67
N SER A 68 -10.77 22.54 4.15
CA SER A 68 -11.17 21.24 3.58
C SER A 68 -12.66 20.98 3.62
N ARG A 69 -13.37 21.31 4.72
CA ARG A 69 -14.82 21.09 4.81
C ARG A 69 -15.59 22.04 3.87
N ALA A 70 -15.09 23.25 3.62
CA ALA A 70 -15.70 24.18 2.67
C ALA A 70 -15.49 23.71 1.22
N ILE A 71 -14.26 23.27 0.90
CA ILE A 71 -13.92 22.65 -0.38
C ILE A 71 -14.82 21.44 -0.66
N CYS A 72 -14.98 20.54 0.31
CA CYS A 72 -15.83 19.37 0.15
C CYS A 72 -17.30 19.75 -0.09
N ARG A 73 -17.87 20.67 0.69
CA ARG A 73 -19.24 21.16 0.46
C ARG A 73 -19.41 21.71 -0.96
N TYR A 74 -18.44 22.51 -1.42
CA TYR A 74 -18.42 23.04 -2.78
C TYR A 74 -18.43 21.93 -3.83
N ILE A 75 -17.58 20.91 -3.68
CA ILE A 75 -17.54 19.75 -4.60
C ILE A 75 -18.88 19.00 -4.57
N LEU A 76 -19.43 18.73 -3.38
CA LEU A 76 -20.68 18.00 -3.21
C LEU A 76 -21.88 18.72 -3.85
N GLU A 77 -21.92 20.06 -3.74
CA GLU A 77 -22.96 20.89 -4.36
C GLU A 77 -22.77 21.11 -5.86
N LYS A 78 -21.52 21.24 -6.33
CA LYS A 78 -21.20 21.41 -7.75
C LYS A 78 -21.46 20.13 -8.55
N TYR A 79 -21.19 18.97 -7.95
CA TYR A 79 -21.31 17.66 -8.60
C TYR A 79 -22.37 16.77 -7.91
N PRO A 80 -23.65 17.20 -7.83
CA PRO A 80 -24.66 16.49 -7.04
C PRO A 80 -25.02 15.12 -7.64
N ASN A 81 -24.77 14.91 -8.94
CA ASN A 81 -25.15 13.71 -9.69
C ASN A 81 -23.97 12.80 -10.07
N GLN A 82 -22.75 13.06 -9.58
CA GLN A 82 -21.58 12.19 -9.80
C GLN A 82 -21.22 11.43 -8.53
N GLY A 83 -20.90 10.14 -8.61
CA GLY A 83 -20.65 9.31 -7.43
C GLY A 83 -21.85 9.23 -6.46
N PRO A 84 -21.65 8.79 -5.21
CA PRO A 84 -22.72 8.64 -4.23
C PRO A 84 -23.26 9.99 -3.72
N GLU A 85 -24.50 9.97 -3.23
CA GLU A 85 -25.11 11.12 -2.54
C GLU A 85 -24.55 11.21 -1.12
N LEU A 86 -23.55 12.06 -0.92
CA LEU A 86 -22.89 12.26 0.37
C LEU A 86 -23.46 13.45 1.17
N LEU A 87 -24.30 14.27 0.53
CA LEU A 87 -24.95 15.43 1.14
C LEU A 87 -26.45 15.36 0.83
N PRO A 88 -27.28 14.87 1.76
CA PRO A 88 -28.71 14.75 1.56
C PRO A 88 -29.38 16.10 1.25
N LYS A 89 -30.46 16.06 0.46
CA LYS A 89 -31.26 17.27 0.12
C LYS A 89 -32.32 17.60 1.17
N GLY A 90 -32.74 16.62 1.97
CA GLY A 90 -33.74 16.82 3.02
C GLY A 90 -33.20 17.68 4.16
N LEU A 91 -34.03 18.62 4.66
CA LEU A 91 -33.59 19.60 5.67
C LEU A 91 -33.05 18.92 6.94
N LYS A 92 -33.73 17.89 7.43
CA LYS A 92 -33.36 17.22 8.68
C LYS A 92 -32.11 16.37 8.50
N GLU A 93 -32.07 15.58 7.44
CA GLU A 93 -30.98 14.68 7.10
C GLU A 93 -29.69 15.48 6.84
N ARG A 94 -29.80 16.57 6.07
CA ARG A 94 -28.68 17.49 5.84
C ARG A 94 -28.20 18.13 7.15
N THR A 95 -29.12 18.54 8.02
CA THR A 95 -28.76 19.13 9.32
C THR A 95 -27.96 18.15 10.18
N LEU A 96 -28.30 16.85 10.16
CA LEU A 96 -27.55 15.83 10.91
C LEU A 96 -26.13 15.62 10.35
N VAL A 97 -25.98 15.62 9.02
CA VAL A 97 -24.66 15.57 8.37
C VAL A 97 -23.81 16.78 8.74
N GLU A 98 -24.39 17.98 8.68
CA GLU A 98 -23.69 19.22 9.03
C GLU A 98 -23.34 19.28 10.52
N GLN A 99 -24.23 18.82 11.40
CA GLN A 99 -23.97 18.69 12.83
C GLN A 99 -22.78 17.75 13.07
N ALA A 100 -22.77 16.58 12.44
CA ALA A 100 -21.69 15.62 12.59
C ALA A 100 -20.36 16.19 12.06
N ALA A 101 -20.34 16.83 10.88
CA ALA A 101 -19.14 17.50 10.36
C ALA A 101 -18.65 18.65 11.26
N ALA A 102 -19.56 19.37 11.93
CA ALA A 102 -19.20 20.40 12.89
C ALA A 102 -18.61 19.80 14.18
N VAL A 103 -19.20 18.70 14.69
CA VAL A 103 -18.68 17.95 15.85
C VAL A 103 -17.29 17.42 15.54
N GLU A 104 -17.09 16.88 14.35
CA GLU A 104 -15.80 16.43 13.87
C GLU A 104 -14.74 17.53 14.00
N TYR A 105 -14.98 18.67 13.36
CA TYR A 105 -14.04 19.79 13.33
C TYR A 105 -13.79 20.39 14.72
N ALA A 106 -14.83 20.50 15.55
CA ALA A 106 -14.74 21.14 16.86
C ALA A 106 -14.25 20.21 17.98
N THR A 107 -14.37 18.89 17.81
CA THR A 107 -14.13 17.92 18.90
C THR A 107 -13.15 16.82 18.51
N PHE A 108 -13.33 16.20 17.34
CA PHE A 108 -12.51 15.06 16.93
C PHE A 108 -11.16 15.49 16.36
N THR A 109 -11.14 16.42 15.40
CA THR A 109 -9.89 16.95 14.83
C THR A 109 -8.93 17.45 15.92
N PRO A 110 -9.36 18.26 16.91
CA PRO A 110 -8.49 18.69 18.01
C PRO A 110 -7.94 17.55 18.87
N ALA A 111 -8.67 16.43 19.01
CA ALA A 111 -8.24 15.29 19.80
C ALA A 111 -7.33 14.32 19.02
N VAL A 112 -7.54 14.17 17.70
CA VAL A 112 -6.75 13.26 16.86
C VAL A 112 -5.44 13.90 16.38
N LEU A 113 -5.40 15.22 16.20
CA LEU A 113 -4.22 15.93 15.71
C LEU A 113 -2.97 15.74 16.58
N PRO A 114 -3.04 15.83 17.93
CA PRO A 114 -1.88 15.54 18.77
C PRO A 114 -1.37 14.11 18.61
N VAL A 115 -2.28 13.13 18.47
CA VAL A 115 -1.91 11.73 18.18
C VAL A 115 -1.23 11.63 16.81
N PHE A 116 -1.79 12.28 15.79
CA PHE A 116 -1.24 12.28 14.44
C PHE A 116 0.16 12.91 14.41
N ASN A 117 0.35 14.08 15.01
CA ASN A 117 1.64 14.77 15.01
C ASN A 117 2.70 13.95 15.76
N GLU A 118 2.33 13.39 16.91
CA GLU A 118 3.26 12.65 17.77
C GLU A 118 3.60 11.27 17.23
N ALA A 119 2.61 10.51 16.75
CA ALA A 119 2.82 9.14 16.28
C ALA A 119 3.11 9.03 14.78
N VAL A 120 2.50 9.88 13.95
CA VAL A 120 2.60 9.78 12.48
C VAL A 120 3.69 10.70 11.95
N GLU A 121 3.60 12.01 12.20
CA GLU A 121 4.56 12.96 11.62
C GLU A 121 5.99 12.70 12.10
N LYS A 122 6.18 12.46 13.41
CA LYS A 122 7.51 12.12 13.94
C LYS A 122 8.06 10.82 13.36
N THR A 123 7.22 9.78 13.25
CA THR A 123 7.62 8.52 12.62
C THR A 123 8.05 8.72 11.17
N LEU A 124 7.31 9.52 10.39
CA LEU A 124 7.66 9.85 9.00
C LEU A 124 8.93 10.69 8.89
N ARG A 125 9.23 11.53 9.89
CA ARG A 125 10.46 12.34 9.98
C ARG A 125 11.65 11.60 10.59
N GLY A 126 11.46 10.37 11.08
CA GLY A 126 12.49 9.62 11.80
C GLY A 126 12.82 10.21 13.18
N GLU A 127 11.91 10.99 13.76
CA GLU A 127 12.04 11.60 15.07
C GLU A 127 11.53 10.67 16.18
N PRO A 128 12.11 10.72 17.40
CA PRO A 128 11.65 9.88 18.50
C PRO A 128 10.25 10.29 18.98
N VAL A 129 9.37 9.30 19.11
CA VAL A 129 8.03 9.44 19.70
C VAL A 129 8.14 9.58 21.22
N ASP A 130 7.59 10.66 21.77
CA ASP A 130 7.39 10.86 23.20
C ASP A 130 6.14 10.10 23.65
N LYS A 131 6.38 8.98 24.32
CA LYS A 131 5.32 8.11 24.81
C LYS A 131 4.38 8.80 25.80
N ALA A 132 4.86 9.71 26.64
CA ALA A 132 4.00 10.37 27.64
C ALA A 132 3.01 11.34 26.95
N VAL A 133 3.50 12.08 25.95
CA VAL A 133 2.65 12.96 25.12
C VAL A 133 1.65 12.14 24.33
N LEU A 134 2.09 11.05 23.70
CA LEU A 134 1.23 10.16 22.93
C LEU A 134 0.16 9.50 23.81
N ASP A 135 0.52 8.97 24.97
CA ASP A 135 -0.42 8.32 25.89
C ASP A 135 -1.50 9.30 26.36
N GLU A 136 -1.16 10.57 26.62
CA GLU A 136 -2.14 11.59 27.01
C GLU A 136 -3.06 11.97 25.85
N ALA A 137 -2.50 12.17 24.65
CA ALA A 137 -3.29 12.42 23.44
C ALA A 137 -4.25 11.25 23.13
N LEU A 138 -3.79 10.01 23.28
CA LEU A 138 -4.61 8.82 23.10
C LEU A 138 -5.75 8.73 24.13
N LYS A 139 -5.54 9.14 25.38
CA LYS A 139 -6.63 9.22 26.37
C LYS A 139 -7.69 10.22 25.93
N GLU A 140 -7.28 11.40 25.49
CA GLU A 140 -8.22 12.42 25.03
C GLU A 140 -9.03 11.94 23.81
N LEU A 141 -8.36 11.35 22.82
CA LEU A 141 -9.02 10.75 21.65
C LEU A 141 -9.96 9.62 22.05
N SER A 142 -9.54 8.76 22.98
CA SER A 142 -10.32 7.64 23.51
C SER A 142 -11.65 8.10 24.09
N VAL A 143 -11.67 9.21 24.85
CA VAL A 143 -12.90 9.78 25.40
C VAL A 143 -13.87 10.23 24.30
N LYS A 144 -13.36 10.76 23.18
CA LYS A 144 -14.22 11.15 22.05
C LYS A 144 -14.79 9.91 21.34
N LEU A 145 -13.97 8.87 21.20
CA LEU A 145 -14.40 7.61 20.60
C LEU A 145 -15.41 6.84 21.47
N ASP A 146 -15.40 7.02 22.80
CA ASP A 146 -16.49 6.51 23.67
C ASP A 146 -17.84 7.10 23.28
N VAL A 147 -17.88 8.39 22.94
CA VAL A 147 -19.10 9.02 22.44
C VAL A 147 -19.51 8.44 21.08
N TYR A 148 -18.53 8.13 20.22
CA TYR A 148 -18.82 7.53 18.90
C TYR A 148 -19.36 6.12 19.03
N GLU A 149 -18.87 5.33 19.98
CA GLU A 149 -19.41 4.01 20.28
C GLU A 149 -20.90 4.08 20.67
N VAL A 150 -21.29 5.09 21.46
CA VAL A 150 -22.69 5.33 21.84
C VAL A 150 -23.55 5.78 20.65
N ILE A 151 -23.01 6.64 19.78
CA ILE A 151 -23.72 7.11 18.58
C ILE A 151 -23.91 5.92 17.62
N LEU A 152 -22.83 5.25 17.25
CA LEU A 152 -22.80 4.16 16.26
C LEU A 152 -23.47 2.87 16.76
N GLY A 153 -23.70 2.75 18.07
CA GLY A 153 -24.57 1.71 18.63
C GLY A 153 -26.06 1.90 18.30
N LYS A 154 -26.47 3.09 17.86
CA LYS A 154 -27.87 3.44 17.53
C LYS A 154 -28.15 3.58 16.03
N GLN A 155 -27.10 3.73 15.23
CA GLN A 155 -27.17 4.03 13.79
C GLN A 155 -25.93 3.51 13.07
N LYS A 156 -26.02 3.30 11.74
CA LYS A 156 -24.91 2.70 10.99
C LYS A 156 -23.69 3.60 10.84
N PHE A 157 -23.90 4.90 10.65
CA PHE A 157 -22.92 5.94 10.33
C PHE A 157 -23.05 7.14 11.27
N LEU A 158 -22.14 8.12 11.22
CA LEU A 158 -22.11 9.22 12.20
C LEU A 158 -23.27 10.22 12.05
N ALA A 159 -23.90 10.29 10.88
CA ALA A 159 -25.04 11.16 10.61
C ALA A 159 -26.38 10.41 10.44
N GLY A 160 -26.42 9.10 10.60
CA GLY A 160 -27.62 8.28 10.46
C GLY A 160 -27.33 6.89 9.90
N ASP A 161 -28.27 6.33 9.15
CA ASP A 161 -28.11 4.99 8.57
C ASP A 161 -27.52 4.98 7.15
N GLU A 162 -27.33 6.15 6.55
CA GLU A 162 -26.73 6.33 5.23
C GLU A 162 -25.32 6.93 5.36
N PHE A 163 -24.40 6.45 4.52
CA PHE A 163 -23.04 6.96 4.45
C PHE A 163 -23.01 8.38 3.87
N SER A 164 -22.24 9.27 4.48
CA SER A 164 -22.29 10.70 4.14
C SER A 164 -20.94 11.40 4.24
N PHE A 165 -20.94 12.69 3.86
CA PHE A 165 -19.81 13.60 4.06
C PHE A 165 -19.29 13.64 5.51
N ALA A 166 -20.17 13.41 6.49
CA ALA A 166 -19.77 13.34 7.88
C ALA A 166 -18.74 12.22 8.10
N ASP A 167 -18.97 11.04 7.53
CA ASP A 167 -18.09 9.88 7.73
C ASP A 167 -16.72 10.11 7.07
N LEU A 168 -16.68 10.73 5.88
CA LEU A 168 -15.42 11.14 5.25
C LEU A 168 -14.59 12.07 6.14
N CYS A 169 -15.22 13.03 6.81
CA CYS A 169 -14.51 13.98 7.68
C CYS A 169 -13.88 13.30 8.90
N HIS A 170 -14.56 12.33 9.50
CA HIS A 170 -14.17 11.74 10.77
C HIS A 170 -13.10 10.67 10.66
N TYR A 171 -13.07 9.96 9.54
CA TYR A 171 -12.27 8.74 9.42
C TYR A 171 -11.11 8.88 8.44
N ALA A 172 -10.95 10.02 7.77
CA ALA A 172 -9.80 10.30 6.91
C ALA A 172 -8.44 10.21 7.62
N TYR A 173 -8.40 10.29 8.96
CA TYR A 173 -7.19 10.08 9.75
C TYR A 173 -6.87 8.61 10.02
N ALA A 174 -7.86 7.70 9.94
CA ALA A 174 -7.70 6.32 10.40
C ALA A 174 -6.57 5.56 9.66
N PRO A 175 -6.43 5.63 8.32
CA PRO A 175 -5.34 4.94 7.62
C PRO A 175 -3.95 5.45 8.04
N PHE A 176 -3.84 6.75 8.33
CA PHE A 176 -2.57 7.35 8.73
C PHE A 176 -2.19 7.03 10.17
N LEU A 177 -3.17 6.95 11.08
CA LEU A 177 -2.92 6.53 12.46
C LEU A 177 -2.26 5.14 12.50
N THR A 178 -2.66 4.23 11.61
CA THR A 178 -2.04 2.91 11.47
C THR A 178 -0.56 3.00 11.06
N ILE A 179 -0.16 3.97 10.23
CA ILE A 179 1.26 4.22 9.89
C ILE A 179 2.07 4.56 11.15
N GLY A 180 1.49 5.36 12.05
CA GLY A 180 2.08 5.67 13.36
C GLY A 180 1.99 4.54 14.39
N GLY A 181 1.55 3.34 14.00
CA GLY A 181 1.36 2.21 14.91
C GLY A 181 0.17 2.37 15.86
N ILE A 182 -0.77 3.27 15.56
CA ILE A 182 -1.95 3.55 16.38
C ILE A 182 -3.15 2.82 15.80
N ASP A 183 -3.74 1.93 16.59
CA ASP A 183 -4.87 1.08 16.17
C ASP A 183 -6.22 1.49 16.82
N ILE A 184 -6.26 2.60 17.57
CA ILE A 184 -7.40 2.95 18.44
C ILE A 184 -8.74 3.04 17.69
N MET A 185 -8.73 3.46 16.42
CA MET A 185 -9.93 3.50 15.58
C MET A 185 -10.45 2.09 15.21
N THR A 186 -9.60 1.08 15.31
CA THR A 186 -9.89 -0.34 15.03
C THR A 186 -9.95 -1.21 16.29
N SER A 187 -9.50 -0.72 17.44
CA SER A 187 -9.44 -1.45 18.71
C SER A 187 -10.39 -0.93 19.80
N LYS A 188 -10.96 0.27 19.67
CA LYS A 188 -11.79 0.91 20.72
C LYS A 188 -13.06 0.14 21.10
N GLY A 189 -13.81 -0.36 20.12
CA GLY A 189 -15.13 -0.95 20.36
C GLY A 189 -15.81 -1.44 19.08
N PRO A 190 -16.77 -2.37 19.17
CA PRO A 190 -17.34 -3.02 17.98
C PRO A 190 -18.02 -2.05 17.02
N ASN A 191 -18.63 -0.96 17.50
CA ASN A 191 -19.34 -0.03 16.63
C ASN A 191 -18.38 0.95 15.93
N VAL A 192 -17.37 1.49 16.63
CA VAL A 192 -16.31 2.31 16.02
C VAL A 192 -15.50 1.49 15.02
N THR A 193 -15.07 0.28 15.42
CA THR A 193 -14.30 -0.62 14.55
C THR A 193 -15.07 -1.02 13.31
N ARG A 194 -16.40 -1.17 13.37
CA ARG A 194 -17.24 -1.49 12.20
C ARG A 194 -17.14 -0.44 11.09
N CYS A 195 -17.00 0.84 11.45
CA CYS A 195 -17.05 1.94 10.50
C CYS A 195 -15.71 2.18 9.77
N VAL A 196 -14.58 1.76 10.33
CA VAL A 196 -13.26 1.92 9.69
C VAL A 196 -13.12 1.09 8.41
N PRO A 197 -13.48 -0.21 8.36
CA PRO A 197 -13.48 -1.00 7.13
C PRO A 197 -14.42 -0.46 6.05
N CYS A 198 -15.55 0.17 6.40
CA CYS A 198 -16.49 0.74 5.43
C CYS A 198 -15.91 1.91 4.61
N LEU A 199 -14.84 2.53 5.10
CA LEU A 199 -14.08 3.57 4.42
C LEU A 199 -12.76 3.06 3.85
N ASN A 200 -12.13 2.08 4.48
CA ASN A 200 -10.98 1.41 3.86
C ASN A 200 -11.38 0.55 2.65
N SER A 201 -12.64 0.11 2.56
CA SER A 201 -13.22 -0.53 1.38
C SER A 201 -13.63 0.46 0.29
N ARG A 202 -13.42 1.76 0.53
CA ARG A 202 -13.68 2.87 -0.39
C ARG A 202 -12.33 3.49 -0.70
N SER A 203 -11.75 3.06 -1.80
CA SER A 203 -10.33 3.21 -2.16
C SER A 203 -9.82 4.63 -1.88
N PHE A 204 -8.76 4.75 -1.06
CA PHE A 204 -8.05 6.01 -0.79
C PHE A 204 -7.30 6.57 -2.02
N ILE A 205 -7.34 5.83 -3.13
CA ILE A 205 -6.72 6.12 -4.43
C ILE A 205 -7.68 5.60 -5.50
N ASP A 206 -8.67 6.41 -5.87
CA ASP A 206 -9.58 6.12 -6.97
C ASP A 206 -9.33 7.14 -8.08
N VAL A 207 -8.30 6.86 -8.89
CA VAL A 207 -8.12 7.48 -10.22
C VAL A 207 -9.24 6.92 -11.11
N PRO A 208 -10.04 7.72 -11.82
CA PRO A 208 -11.24 7.26 -12.52
C PRO A 208 -11.05 5.93 -13.26
N SER A 209 -12.06 5.06 -13.20
CA SER A 209 -12.03 3.63 -13.60
C SER A 209 -11.59 3.29 -15.02
N SER A 210 -11.37 4.29 -15.87
CA SER A 210 -10.69 4.17 -17.14
C SER A 210 -9.15 4.12 -17.03
N GLU A 211 -8.58 4.29 -15.84
CA GLU A 211 -7.12 4.40 -15.58
C GLU A 211 -6.59 3.44 -14.50
N TYR A 212 -7.34 2.43 -14.04
CA TYR A 212 -6.79 1.44 -13.09
C TYR A 212 -5.84 0.45 -13.77
N ASP A 213 -4.60 0.42 -13.30
CA ASP A 213 -3.70 -0.70 -13.54
C ASP A 213 -4.17 -1.91 -12.73
N VAL A 214 -4.50 -3.01 -13.42
CA VAL A 214 -4.87 -4.30 -12.81
C VAL A 214 -3.67 -4.92 -12.06
N VAL A 215 -2.46 -4.45 -12.35
CA VAL A 215 -1.21 -4.88 -11.74
C VAL A 215 -0.46 -3.65 -11.23
N HIS A 216 -0.21 -3.59 -9.93
CA HIS A 216 0.53 -2.50 -9.30
C HIS A 216 1.91 -3.01 -8.88
N LEU A 217 2.92 -2.22 -9.25
CA LEU A 217 4.32 -2.52 -9.05
C LEU A 217 4.97 -1.50 -8.13
N THR A 218 5.65 -1.99 -7.09
CA THR A 218 6.45 -1.15 -6.19
C THR A 218 7.89 -1.64 -6.12
N SER A 219 8.84 -0.88 -6.67
CA SER A 219 10.29 -1.16 -6.54
C SER A 219 10.93 -0.29 -5.46
N TYR A 220 10.61 -0.56 -4.19
CA TYR A 220 11.16 0.14 -3.03
C TYR A 220 11.00 -0.75 -1.79
N GLY A 221 11.96 -0.73 -0.85
CA GLY A 221 11.97 -1.57 0.34
C GLY A 221 12.97 -1.09 1.40
N PHE A 222 12.89 -1.69 2.60
CA PHE A 222 13.78 -1.47 3.75
C PHE A 222 14.12 -2.82 4.38
N ASN A 223 15.19 -2.90 5.18
CA ASN A 223 15.39 -4.09 6.01
C ASN A 223 14.28 -4.13 7.06
N GLU A 224 13.76 -5.33 7.34
CA GLU A 224 12.70 -5.54 8.33
C GLU A 224 13.13 -5.08 9.73
N GLU A 225 14.43 -5.13 10.04
CA GLU A 225 15.02 -4.64 11.29
C GLU A 225 15.08 -3.11 11.42
N ASP A 226 15.02 -2.36 10.31
CA ASP A 226 15.19 -0.90 10.31
C ASP A 226 13.90 -0.14 10.67
N ILE A 227 12.81 -0.87 10.93
CA ILE A 227 11.45 -0.34 11.10
C ILE A 227 10.67 -1.17 12.13
N THR A 228 9.56 -0.64 12.65
CA THR A 228 8.79 -1.34 13.68
C THR A 228 7.88 -2.44 13.12
N ILE A 229 7.70 -3.52 13.89
CA ILE A 229 6.72 -4.57 13.57
C ILE A 229 5.28 -4.02 13.38
N ALA A 230 4.95 -2.90 14.04
CA ALA A 230 3.64 -2.27 13.91
C ALA A 230 3.47 -1.64 12.51
N LEU A 231 4.47 -0.87 12.04
CA LEU A 231 4.48 -0.31 10.69
C LEU A 231 4.42 -1.43 9.63
N SER A 232 5.21 -2.49 9.83
CA SER A 232 5.20 -3.66 8.95
C SER A 232 3.83 -4.30 8.82
N ARG A 233 3.16 -4.55 9.95
CA ARG A 233 1.79 -5.08 9.96
C ARG A 233 0.77 -4.13 9.34
N GLY A 234 0.90 -2.82 9.57
CA GLY A 234 0.04 -1.81 8.97
C GLY A 234 0.14 -1.79 7.44
N VAL A 235 1.36 -1.79 6.91
CA VAL A 235 1.61 -1.87 5.45
C VAL A 235 1.04 -3.17 4.88
N CYS A 236 1.30 -4.30 5.54
CA CYS A 236 0.78 -5.61 5.13
C CYS A 236 -0.77 -5.66 5.13
N GLN A 237 -1.42 -5.05 6.13
CA GLN A 237 -2.87 -4.95 6.20
C GLN A 237 -3.46 -4.07 5.09
N ALA A 238 -2.78 -2.99 4.70
CA ALA A 238 -3.20 -2.18 3.56
C ALA A 238 -3.17 -2.99 2.25
N TYR A 239 -2.12 -3.78 2.02
CA TYR A 239 -2.05 -4.69 0.86
C TYR A 239 -3.09 -5.81 0.91
N MET A 240 -3.38 -6.35 2.10
CA MET A 240 -4.47 -7.32 2.29
C MET A 240 -5.83 -6.70 1.90
N GLN A 241 -6.07 -5.44 2.26
CA GLN A 241 -7.29 -4.72 1.90
C GLN A 241 -7.38 -4.51 0.39
N LEU A 242 -6.30 -4.05 -0.27
CA LEU A 242 -6.22 -3.91 -1.72
C LEU A 242 -6.48 -5.23 -2.48
N GLY A 243 -6.00 -6.36 -1.94
CA GLY A 243 -6.28 -7.69 -2.50
C GLY A 243 -7.70 -8.21 -2.26
N ALA A 244 -8.41 -7.67 -1.27
CA ALA A 244 -9.78 -8.04 -0.90
C ALA A 244 -10.86 -7.14 -1.53
N GLU A 245 -10.48 -6.00 -2.10
CA GLU A 245 -11.37 -5.11 -2.84
C GLU A 245 -11.84 -5.78 -4.15
N HIS A 246 -13.15 -6.07 -4.22
CA HIS A 246 -13.93 -6.55 -5.37
C HIS A 246 -13.56 -7.92 -6.02
N PRO A 247 -14.50 -8.89 -6.11
CA PRO A 247 -14.28 -10.19 -6.78
C PRO A 247 -13.97 -10.13 -8.30
N CYS A 248 -14.15 -8.98 -8.94
CA CYS A 248 -13.90 -8.77 -10.37
C CYS A 248 -12.61 -7.96 -10.64
N TYR A 249 -12.02 -7.36 -9.61
CA TYR A 249 -10.91 -6.40 -9.69
C TYR A 249 -9.89 -6.60 -8.57
N SER A 250 -9.73 -7.83 -8.09
CA SER A 250 -8.69 -8.15 -7.13
C SER A 250 -7.35 -7.69 -7.71
N ARG A 251 -6.63 -6.85 -6.96
CA ARG A 251 -5.39 -6.22 -7.42
C ARG A 251 -4.22 -7.18 -7.25
N GLN A 252 -3.31 -7.15 -8.23
CA GLN A 252 -2.05 -7.87 -8.11
C GLN A 252 -0.94 -6.90 -7.71
N GLU A 253 -0.38 -7.09 -6.52
CA GLU A 253 0.64 -6.22 -5.93
C GLU A 253 1.99 -6.93 -5.93
N MET A 254 2.99 -6.28 -6.52
CA MET A 254 4.32 -6.85 -6.72
C MET A 254 5.38 -5.92 -6.14
N ALA A 255 6.21 -6.43 -5.21
CA ALA A 255 7.25 -5.62 -4.55
C ALA A 255 8.66 -6.15 -4.77
N VAL A 256 9.63 -5.22 -4.75
CA VAL A 256 11.06 -5.47 -5.01
C VAL A 256 12.00 -4.54 -4.22
N TRP A 257 13.16 -5.07 -3.81
CA TRP A 257 14.37 -4.31 -3.49
C TRP A 257 15.66 -5.14 -3.73
N ALA A 258 16.80 -4.48 -3.97
CA ALA A 258 18.13 -5.07 -3.95
C ALA A 258 19.13 -4.05 -3.39
N ASP A 259 19.85 -4.41 -2.32
CA ASP A 259 21.04 -3.67 -1.87
C ASP A 259 22.28 -4.40 -2.40
N PRO A 260 23.26 -3.72 -2.98
CA PRO A 260 24.62 -4.25 -3.04
C PRO A 260 25.16 -4.41 -1.62
N ILE A 261 25.19 -5.66 -1.16
CA ILE A 261 25.62 -6.07 0.17
C ILE A 261 27.14 -5.85 0.33
N PHE A 262 27.55 -4.64 0.73
CA PHE A 262 28.92 -4.37 1.14
C PHE A 262 28.94 -3.86 2.59
N ASN A 263 29.71 -4.54 3.47
CA ASN A 263 29.96 -4.23 4.89
C ASN A 263 28.82 -4.44 5.92
N LYS A 264 28.06 -5.54 5.85
CA LYS A 264 27.16 -5.98 6.93
C LYS A 264 27.69 -7.24 7.65
N SER A 265 27.15 -7.58 8.82
CA SER A 265 27.39 -8.88 9.50
C SER A 265 26.53 -9.99 8.89
N ILE A 266 26.92 -11.27 9.04
CA ILE A 266 26.19 -12.41 8.42
C ILE A 266 24.69 -12.42 8.82
N ALA A 267 24.36 -12.11 10.08
CA ALA A 267 22.98 -12.01 10.53
C ALA A 267 22.20 -10.89 9.83
N GLN A 268 22.84 -9.75 9.57
CA GLN A 268 22.24 -8.62 8.83
C GLN A 268 22.11 -8.92 7.33
N CYS A 269 22.91 -9.83 6.78
CA CYS A 269 22.81 -10.29 5.39
C CYS A 269 21.67 -11.26 5.16
N LEU A 270 21.36 -12.09 6.16
CA LEU A 270 20.21 -13.00 6.14
C LEU A 270 18.94 -12.31 6.67
N SER A 271 19.04 -11.02 7.00
CA SER A 271 17.95 -10.25 7.56
C SER A 271 16.84 -10.04 6.52
N PRO A 272 15.59 -10.32 6.88
CA PRO A 272 14.42 -10.09 6.05
C PRO A 272 14.21 -8.63 5.65
N GLN A 273 13.41 -8.42 4.60
CA GLN A 273 13.13 -7.11 4.04
C GLN A 273 11.61 -6.84 4.04
N LEU A 274 11.23 -5.78 4.75
CA LEU A 274 9.88 -5.35 5.15
C LEU A 274 8.76 -5.48 4.08
N ARG A 275 9.11 -5.40 2.80
CA ARG A 275 8.13 -5.40 1.70
C ARG A 275 8.09 -6.69 0.90
N LEU A 276 9.14 -7.49 0.97
CA LEU A 276 9.17 -8.79 0.30
C LEU A 276 8.60 -9.89 1.18
N ASP A 277 8.65 -9.70 2.50
CA ASP A 277 8.19 -10.65 3.50
C ASP A 277 6.68 -10.55 3.82
N ALA A 278 6.00 -9.46 3.45
CA ALA A 278 4.56 -9.34 3.65
C ALA A 278 3.78 -10.46 2.92
N PRO A 279 2.92 -11.24 3.62
CA PRO A 279 2.20 -12.36 3.03
C PRO A 279 1.17 -12.01 1.95
N PHE A 280 0.78 -10.73 1.82
CA PHE A 280 -0.23 -10.29 0.84
C PHE A 280 0.37 -9.60 -0.38
N ILE A 281 1.68 -9.74 -0.58
CA ILE A 281 2.42 -9.18 -1.71
C ILE A 281 3.08 -10.33 -2.47
N THR A 282 3.06 -10.28 -3.80
CA THR A 282 3.86 -11.18 -4.65
C THR A 282 5.27 -10.62 -4.80
N SER A 283 6.21 -11.17 -4.05
CA SER A 283 7.62 -10.76 -4.05
C SER A 283 8.37 -11.30 -5.27
N VAL A 284 9.20 -10.45 -5.91
CA VAL A 284 9.90 -10.79 -7.16
C VAL A 284 11.42 -10.77 -6.98
N GLY A 285 12.04 -11.93 -7.12
CA GLY A 285 13.50 -12.08 -7.18
C GLY A 285 14.06 -11.88 -8.59
N GLY A 286 15.37 -12.07 -8.72
CA GLY A 286 16.11 -11.92 -9.96
C GLY A 286 16.72 -13.24 -10.44
N SER A 287 16.55 -13.53 -11.73
CA SER A 287 17.31 -14.55 -12.46
C SER A 287 18.16 -13.91 -13.55
N VAL A 288 19.18 -14.64 -13.99
CA VAL A 288 20.05 -14.28 -15.11
C VAL A 288 20.17 -15.44 -16.10
N GLY A 289 20.63 -15.11 -17.30
CA GLY A 289 20.82 -16.06 -18.39
C GLY A 289 19.56 -16.28 -19.24
N LEU A 290 19.78 -16.68 -20.49
CA LEU A 290 18.75 -17.29 -21.33
C LEU A 290 18.83 -18.81 -21.11
N PRO A 291 17.72 -19.56 -21.19
CA PRO A 291 17.60 -20.93 -20.68
C PRO A 291 18.86 -21.82 -20.88
N PRO A 292 19.40 -22.45 -19.82
CA PRO A 292 18.87 -22.47 -18.45
C PRO A 292 19.12 -21.16 -17.69
N GLN A 293 18.12 -20.73 -16.94
CA GLN A 293 18.24 -19.58 -16.04
C GLN A 293 18.93 -19.99 -14.74
N VAL A 294 19.66 -19.04 -14.18
CA VAL A 294 20.40 -19.17 -12.92
C VAL A 294 19.95 -18.03 -12.01
N ALA A 295 19.94 -18.24 -10.71
CA ALA A 295 19.68 -17.18 -9.76
C ALA A 295 20.67 -16.03 -9.92
N ALA A 296 20.17 -14.80 -9.92
CA ALA A 296 21.03 -13.62 -9.87
C ALA A 296 21.70 -13.56 -8.50
N ASN A 297 23.01 -13.30 -8.47
CA ASN A 297 23.75 -13.21 -7.21
C ASN A 297 23.28 -12.05 -6.30
N PHE A 298 22.62 -11.05 -6.87
CA PHE A 298 21.99 -9.94 -6.16
C PHE A 298 20.49 -10.17 -5.89
N SER A 299 19.96 -11.36 -6.17
CA SER A 299 18.54 -11.65 -5.92
C SER A 299 18.23 -11.58 -4.43
N SER A 300 17.26 -10.74 -4.08
CA SER A 300 16.74 -10.68 -2.72
C SER A 300 15.96 -11.96 -2.38
N GLY A 301 16.24 -12.55 -1.22
CA GLY A 301 15.52 -13.73 -0.76
C GLY A 301 15.91 -14.13 0.67
N GLY A 302 14.99 -14.76 1.39
CA GLY A 302 15.17 -15.12 2.80
C GLY A 302 13.87 -15.42 3.52
N PHE A 303 13.85 -15.20 4.84
CA PHE A 303 12.74 -15.51 5.73
C PHE A 303 12.42 -14.35 6.67
N SER A 304 11.14 -13.95 6.75
CA SER A 304 10.63 -12.92 7.64
C SER A 304 10.85 -13.21 9.13
N ASN A 305 11.17 -12.21 9.93
CA ASN A 305 11.15 -12.26 11.39
C ASN A 305 9.81 -11.75 11.95
N TYR A 306 9.02 -10.98 11.20
CA TYR A 306 7.74 -10.44 11.68
C TYR A 306 6.51 -11.25 11.26
N PHE A 307 6.54 -11.85 10.08
CA PHE A 307 5.43 -12.62 9.50
C PHE A 307 5.73 -14.11 9.54
N THR A 308 4.84 -14.87 10.18
CA THR A 308 4.87 -16.33 10.16
C THR A 308 4.56 -16.85 8.76
N VAL A 309 5.04 -18.07 8.46
CA VAL A 309 4.77 -18.73 7.18
C VAL A 309 3.25 -18.80 6.89
N PRO A 310 2.78 -18.29 5.74
CA PRO A 310 1.37 -18.32 5.40
C PRO A 310 0.94 -19.72 4.94
N TYR A 311 -0.36 -20.03 5.08
CA TYR A 311 -0.91 -21.37 4.81
C TYR A 311 -0.59 -21.88 3.39
N TYR A 312 -0.55 -20.98 2.40
CA TYR A 312 -0.30 -21.35 1.01
C TYR A 312 1.17 -21.76 0.76
N GLN A 313 2.10 -21.34 1.63
CA GLN A 313 3.54 -21.56 1.47
C GLN A 313 4.12 -22.59 2.46
N ALA A 314 3.36 -23.00 3.48
CA ALA A 314 3.86 -23.82 4.59
C ALA A 314 4.64 -25.07 4.15
N ASN A 315 4.12 -25.83 3.18
CA ASN A 315 4.77 -27.05 2.70
C ASN A 315 6.10 -26.76 1.97
N ASP A 316 6.13 -25.70 1.18
CA ASP A 316 7.29 -25.29 0.39
C ASP A 316 8.44 -24.81 1.27
N VAL A 317 8.15 -23.91 2.21
CA VAL A 317 9.14 -23.42 3.18
C VAL A 317 9.65 -24.56 4.05
N SER A 318 8.78 -25.44 4.53
CA SER A 318 9.21 -26.59 5.34
C SER A 318 10.11 -27.55 4.56
N ALA A 319 9.82 -27.80 3.27
CA ALA A 319 10.64 -28.66 2.43
C ALA A 319 12.02 -28.03 2.16
N TYR A 320 12.06 -26.72 1.88
CA TYR A 320 13.30 -26.02 1.62
C TYR A 320 14.19 -25.92 2.88
N VAL A 321 13.62 -25.56 4.03
CA VAL A 321 14.33 -25.54 5.32
C VAL A 321 14.92 -26.91 5.65
N ALA A 322 14.17 -28.00 5.39
CA ALA A 322 14.68 -29.35 5.56
C ALA A 322 15.85 -29.68 4.60
N SER A 323 15.84 -29.12 3.38
CA SER A 323 16.87 -29.36 2.37
C SER A 323 18.21 -28.66 2.68
N ILE A 324 18.17 -27.47 3.30
CA ILE A 324 19.37 -26.71 3.68
C ILE A 324 19.94 -27.16 5.04
N GLY A 325 19.16 -27.91 5.84
CA GLY A 325 19.61 -28.52 7.09
C GLY A 325 20.13 -27.48 8.10
N ASP A 326 21.32 -27.72 8.66
CA ASP A 326 21.95 -26.84 9.65
C ASP A 326 22.69 -25.63 9.04
N GLN A 327 22.60 -25.43 7.72
CA GLN A 327 23.19 -24.28 7.06
C GLN A 327 22.60 -22.99 7.65
N TYR A 328 23.47 -22.16 8.23
CA TYR A 328 23.10 -20.91 8.91
C TYR A 328 22.13 -21.09 10.10
N ALA A 329 22.18 -22.24 10.79
CA ALA A 329 21.36 -22.49 11.97
C ALA A 329 21.42 -21.33 12.99
N GLY A 330 20.24 -20.83 13.39
CA GLY A 330 20.10 -19.71 14.33
C GLY A 330 20.31 -18.32 13.73
N LEU A 331 20.58 -18.21 12.42
CA LEU A 331 20.79 -16.92 11.74
C LEU A 331 19.61 -16.48 10.85
N TYR A 332 18.56 -17.30 10.74
CA TYR A 332 17.32 -16.96 10.04
C TYR A 332 16.10 -17.59 10.74
N ASN A 333 14.92 -17.02 10.51
CA ASN A 333 13.67 -17.51 11.09
C ASN A 333 13.07 -18.64 10.23
N THR A 334 13.29 -19.89 10.64
CA THR A 334 12.75 -21.09 9.96
C THR A 334 11.22 -21.16 9.93
N THR A 335 10.52 -20.37 10.75
CA THR A 335 9.05 -20.30 10.80
C THR A 335 8.48 -19.07 10.09
N GLY A 336 9.34 -18.24 9.50
CA GLY A 336 9.00 -17.01 8.80
C GLY A 336 8.44 -17.25 7.41
N ARG A 337 7.68 -16.27 6.90
CA ARG A 337 7.30 -16.19 5.48
C ARG A 337 8.58 -16.17 4.63
N GLY A 338 8.70 -17.11 3.70
CA GLY A 338 9.86 -17.20 2.80
C GLY A 338 9.66 -16.36 1.55
N TYR A 339 10.67 -15.66 1.05
CA TYR A 339 10.58 -14.89 -0.21
C TYR A 339 11.84 -15.12 -1.07
N PRO A 340 11.80 -14.92 -2.40
CA PRO A 340 10.68 -14.39 -3.19
C PRO A 340 9.58 -15.41 -3.54
N ASP A 341 8.49 -14.96 -4.17
CA ASP A 341 7.40 -15.82 -4.66
C ASP A 341 7.59 -16.25 -6.11
N ILE A 342 8.25 -15.41 -6.92
CA ILE A 342 8.63 -15.63 -8.32
C ILE A 342 9.95 -14.92 -8.63
N ALA A 343 10.55 -15.17 -9.79
CA ALA A 343 11.68 -14.40 -10.30
C ALA A 343 11.57 -14.14 -11.80
N ALA A 344 12.27 -13.11 -12.28
CA ALA A 344 12.41 -12.80 -13.69
C ALA A 344 13.81 -12.27 -14.03
N GLN A 345 14.09 -12.16 -15.32
CA GLN A 345 15.36 -11.67 -15.83
C GLN A 345 15.69 -10.30 -15.22
N ALA A 346 16.83 -10.23 -14.55
CA ALA A 346 17.22 -9.06 -13.75
C ALA A 346 18.52 -8.41 -14.23
N GLU A 347 19.16 -8.93 -15.28
CA GLU A 347 20.42 -8.43 -15.81
C GLU A 347 20.31 -8.16 -17.31
N ASN A 348 21.20 -7.30 -17.84
CA ASN A 348 21.27 -6.95 -19.26
C ASN A 348 19.98 -6.31 -19.81
N VAL A 349 19.20 -5.64 -18.95
CA VAL A 349 17.96 -4.98 -19.33
C VAL A 349 18.29 -3.60 -19.91
N LYS A 350 17.98 -3.39 -21.18
CA LYS A 350 18.29 -2.14 -21.89
C LYS A 350 17.17 -1.12 -21.69
N ILE A 351 17.50 0.07 -21.19
CA ILE A 351 16.57 1.18 -20.98
C ILE A 351 17.00 2.43 -21.73
N ALA A 352 16.07 3.35 -21.98
CA ALA A 352 16.36 4.70 -22.44
C ALA A 352 16.30 5.66 -21.24
N TRP A 353 17.44 6.27 -20.87
CA TRP A 353 17.54 7.20 -19.76
C TRP A 353 18.18 8.51 -20.22
N LYS A 354 17.48 9.64 -20.01
CA LYS A 354 17.91 10.99 -20.44
C LYS A 354 18.37 11.04 -21.92
N GLY A 355 17.64 10.35 -22.80
CA GLY A 355 17.92 10.31 -24.24
C GLY A 355 19.03 9.35 -24.68
N ASN A 356 19.65 8.59 -23.77
CA ASN A 356 20.67 7.60 -24.09
C ASN A 356 20.21 6.19 -23.73
N PHE A 357 20.65 5.20 -24.52
CA PHE A 357 20.44 3.80 -24.15
C PHE A 357 21.52 3.34 -23.19
N THR A 358 21.11 2.79 -22.05
CA THR A 358 22.00 2.15 -21.07
C THR A 358 21.46 0.77 -20.72
N GLN A 359 22.33 -0.09 -20.19
CA GLN A 359 21.91 -1.33 -19.55
C GLN A 359 21.80 -1.10 -18.05
N VAL A 360 20.84 -1.78 -17.42
CA VAL A 360 20.64 -1.82 -15.98
C VAL A 360 20.52 -3.28 -15.53
N GLU A 361 20.79 -3.47 -14.26
CA GLU A 361 20.61 -4.72 -13.53
C GLU A 361 19.89 -4.46 -12.21
N GLY A 362 19.39 -5.53 -11.61
CA GLY A 362 18.70 -5.50 -10.33
C GLY A 362 17.30 -6.09 -10.43
N THR A 363 16.79 -6.54 -9.29
CA THR A 363 15.40 -7.00 -9.17
C THR A 363 14.42 -5.90 -9.59
N SER A 364 14.79 -4.61 -9.50
CA SER A 364 14.04 -3.45 -10.03
C SER A 364 13.75 -3.53 -11.53
N ALA A 365 14.52 -4.31 -12.29
CA ALA A 365 14.26 -4.61 -13.68
C ALA A 365 13.38 -5.87 -13.85
N ALA A 366 13.55 -6.87 -12.98
CA ALA A 366 12.73 -8.09 -12.97
C ALA A 366 11.26 -7.81 -12.63
N SER A 367 11.00 -6.90 -11.70
CA SER A 367 9.65 -6.54 -11.26
C SER A 367 8.75 -6.06 -12.41
N PRO A 368 9.10 -4.99 -13.16
CA PRO A 368 8.27 -4.51 -14.26
C PRO A 368 8.13 -5.53 -15.39
N ILE A 369 9.12 -6.40 -15.59
CA ILE A 369 9.00 -7.53 -16.53
C ILE A 369 7.88 -8.47 -16.08
N SER A 370 7.92 -8.94 -14.82
CA SER A 370 6.86 -9.82 -14.30
C SER A 370 5.49 -9.14 -14.30
N ALA A 371 5.41 -7.88 -13.85
CA ALA A 371 4.16 -7.12 -13.83
C ALA A 371 3.54 -6.99 -15.23
N SER A 372 4.36 -6.72 -16.25
CA SER A 372 3.91 -6.61 -17.64
C SER A 372 3.30 -7.92 -18.15
N ILE A 373 3.84 -9.08 -17.76
CA ILE A 373 3.30 -10.36 -18.20
C ILE A 373 1.94 -10.63 -17.53
N PHE A 374 1.81 -10.36 -16.23
CA PHE A 374 0.52 -10.51 -15.55
C PHE A 374 -0.53 -9.54 -16.06
N ALA A 375 -0.14 -8.32 -16.44
CA ALA A 375 -1.03 -7.38 -17.11
C ALA A 375 -1.57 -7.97 -18.43
N LEU A 376 -0.71 -8.60 -19.24
CA LEU A 376 -1.12 -9.29 -20.47
C LEU A 376 -2.02 -10.51 -20.20
N VAL A 377 -1.82 -11.23 -19.10
CA VAL A 377 -2.71 -12.34 -18.71
C VAL A 377 -4.07 -11.80 -18.29
N ASN A 378 -4.11 -10.75 -17.49
CA ASN A 378 -5.34 -10.09 -17.07
C ASN A 378 -6.11 -9.50 -18.26
N ASP A 379 -5.42 -8.90 -19.23
CA ASP A 379 -6.03 -8.42 -20.48
C ASP A 379 -6.76 -9.56 -21.22
N LYS A 380 -6.13 -10.74 -21.34
CA LYS A 380 -6.76 -11.92 -21.93
C LYS A 380 -7.94 -12.45 -21.12
N LEU A 381 -7.87 -12.42 -19.79
CA LEU A 381 -8.97 -12.83 -18.91
C LEU A 381 -10.17 -11.90 -19.08
N ILE A 382 -9.93 -10.59 -19.06
CA ILE A 382 -10.95 -9.56 -19.29
C ILE A 382 -11.59 -9.72 -20.66
N ALA A 383 -10.79 -9.90 -21.72
CA ALA A 383 -11.29 -10.12 -23.07
C ALA A 383 -12.15 -11.40 -23.20
N ALA A 384 -11.92 -12.40 -22.33
CA ALA A 384 -12.71 -13.62 -22.25
C ALA A 384 -13.91 -13.52 -21.27
N GLY A 385 -14.16 -12.36 -20.67
CA GLY A 385 -15.21 -12.16 -19.67
C GLY A 385 -14.94 -12.89 -18.34
N LYS A 386 -13.68 -13.22 -18.05
CA LYS A 386 -13.24 -13.87 -16.81
C LYS A 386 -12.72 -12.84 -15.80
N PRO A 387 -12.80 -13.13 -14.49
CA PRO A 387 -12.16 -12.30 -13.48
C PRO A 387 -10.64 -12.24 -13.69
N VAL A 388 -10.05 -11.12 -13.28
CA VAL A 388 -8.59 -10.94 -13.21
C VAL A 388 -7.96 -11.82 -12.12
N LEU A 389 -6.64 -12.00 -12.15
CA LEU A 389 -5.91 -12.90 -11.26
C LEU A 389 -5.93 -12.47 -9.79
N GLY A 390 -5.77 -11.17 -9.53
CA GLY A 390 -5.66 -10.60 -8.19
C GLY A 390 -4.56 -11.17 -7.33
N PHE A 391 -4.87 -11.44 -6.05
CA PHE A 391 -3.90 -11.96 -5.10
C PHE A 391 -3.38 -13.34 -5.53
N LEU A 392 -2.18 -13.33 -6.11
CA LEU A 392 -1.66 -14.45 -6.89
C LEU A 392 -1.04 -15.55 -6.03
N ASN A 393 -0.56 -15.22 -4.82
CA ASN A 393 0.28 -16.15 -4.05
C ASN A 393 -0.38 -17.52 -3.86
N PRO A 394 -1.64 -17.69 -3.39
CA PRO A 394 -2.25 -19.00 -3.26
C PRO A 394 -2.25 -19.83 -4.55
N PHE A 395 -2.45 -19.18 -5.71
CA PHE A 395 -2.35 -19.83 -7.00
C PHE A 395 -0.92 -20.27 -7.33
N LEU A 396 0.10 -19.42 -7.12
CA LEU A 396 1.51 -19.75 -7.36
C LEU A 396 1.97 -21.01 -6.63
N TYR A 397 1.52 -21.19 -5.39
CA TYR A 397 1.90 -22.34 -4.57
C TYR A 397 1.08 -23.62 -4.85
N SER A 398 0.01 -23.51 -5.66
CA SER A 398 -0.79 -24.66 -6.11
C SER A 398 -0.08 -25.51 -7.16
N ALA A 399 -0.57 -26.72 -7.42
CA ALA A 399 -0.03 -27.58 -8.48
C ALA A 399 -0.12 -26.94 -9.88
N ALA A 400 -1.20 -26.19 -10.15
CA ALA A 400 -1.38 -25.48 -11.41
C ALA A 400 -0.41 -24.30 -11.54
N GLY A 401 -0.18 -23.57 -10.45
CA GLY A 401 0.82 -22.51 -10.37
C GLY A 401 2.21 -23.07 -10.66
N ARG A 402 2.64 -24.12 -9.96
CA ARG A 402 3.95 -24.76 -10.20
C ARG A 402 4.15 -25.19 -11.65
N ALA A 403 3.11 -25.73 -12.30
CA ALA A 403 3.18 -26.17 -13.68
C ALA A 403 3.25 -25.01 -14.70
N ALA A 404 2.79 -23.81 -14.32
CA ALA A 404 2.76 -22.64 -15.18
C ALA A 404 4.12 -21.90 -15.25
N PHE A 405 5.06 -22.24 -14.37
CA PHE A 405 6.36 -21.60 -14.26
C PHE A 405 7.50 -22.62 -14.43
N THR A 406 8.69 -22.11 -14.75
CA THR A 406 9.94 -22.85 -14.92
C THR A 406 10.72 -22.77 -13.62
N ASP A 407 11.25 -23.90 -13.18
CA ASP A 407 12.03 -23.99 -11.95
C ASP A 407 13.48 -23.51 -12.19
N VAL A 408 13.97 -22.63 -11.32
CA VAL A 408 15.36 -22.14 -11.34
C VAL A 408 16.11 -22.90 -10.25
N THR A 409 16.97 -23.84 -10.63
CA THR A 409 17.55 -24.81 -9.69
C THR A 409 19.04 -24.63 -9.44
N TYR A 410 19.63 -23.54 -9.93
CA TYR A 410 21.06 -23.24 -9.82
C TYR A 410 21.31 -21.78 -9.48
N GLY A 411 22.41 -21.52 -8.77
CA GLY A 411 22.82 -20.19 -8.34
C GLY A 411 22.49 -19.93 -6.87
N THR A 412 23.02 -18.82 -6.35
CA THR A 412 22.88 -18.44 -4.94
C THR A 412 22.75 -16.92 -4.83
N ASN A 413 22.33 -16.40 -3.67
CA ASN A 413 22.33 -14.96 -3.37
C ASN A 413 23.39 -14.58 -2.32
N PRO A 414 24.69 -14.54 -2.70
CA PRO A 414 25.77 -14.32 -1.76
C PRO A 414 25.70 -12.97 -1.05
N GLY A 415 26.13 -12.97 0.20
CA GLY A 415 26.22 -11.78 1.06
C GLY A 415 27.14 -12.02 2.25
N CYS A 416 27.83 -10.98 2.72
CA CYS A 416 28.69 -11.03 3.92
C CYS A 416 29.72 -12.18 3.96
N ASN A 417 30.40 -12.47 2.84
CA ASN A 417 31.34 -13.59 2.69
C ASN A 417 30.71 -14.99 2.86
N THR A 418 29.40 -15.11 2.65
CA THR A 418 28.68 -16.39 2.56
C THR A 418 28.12 -16.57 1.15
N ASP A 419 27.84 -17.81 0.77
CA ASP A 419 27.13 -18.10 -0.47
C ASP A 419 25.65 -17.71 -0.42
N GLY A 420 25.13 -17.31 0.76
CA GLY A 420 23.71 -17.05 0.97
C GLY A 420 22.86 -18.32 0.84
N PHE A 421 21.59 -18.15 0.50
CA PHE A 421 20.68 -19.23 0.17
C PHE A 421 20.93 -19.72 -1.26
N SER A 422 20.65 -21.00 -1.50
CA SER A 422 20.84 -21.64 -2.82
C SER A 422 19.52 -21.91 -3.50
N ALA A 423 19.48 -21.68 -4.81
CA ALA A 423 18.37 -22.12 -5.65
C ALA A 423 18.31 -23.65 -5.68
N SER A 424 17.10 -24.22 -5.72
CA SER A 424 16.90 -25.67 -5.60
C SER A 424 15.59 -26.11 -6.25
N THR A 425 15.42 -27.41 -6.49
CA THR A 425 14.15 -27.94 -7.02
C THR A 425 12.97 -27.56 -6.14
N GLY A 426 11.99 -26.86 -6.71
CA GLY A 426 10.79 -26.40 -6.01
C GLY A 426 10.88 -24.94 -5.56
N TRP A 427 10.33 -24.62 -4.39
CA TRP A 427 10.50 -23.28 -3.84
C TRP A 427 11.86 -23.15 -3.16
N ASP A 428 12.53 -22.04 -3.39
CA ASP A 428 13.75 -21.65 -2.70
C ASP A 428 13.72 -20.18 -2.29
N ALA A 429 14.58 -19.84 -1.33
CA ALA A 429 14.72 -18.49 -0.81
C ALA A 429 15.59 -17.59 -1.71
N VAL A 430 15.54 -17.78 -3.05
CA VAL A 430 16.36 -17.02 -4.01
C VAL A 430 15.57 -16.59 -5.26
N THR A 431 14.79 -17.48 -5.86
CA THR A 431 14.21 -17.30 -7.20
C THR A 431 12.84 -17.97 -7.39
N ARG A 432 12.63 -19.14 -6.79
CA ARG A 432 11.45 -19.99 -6.94
C ARG A 432 11.01 -20.35 -8.37
N LEU A 433 10.39 -19.44 -9.13
CA LEU A 433 9.60 -19.75 -10.32
C LEU A 433 9.71 -18.65 -11.40
N TYR A 434 10.23 -19.01 -12.58
CA TYR A 434 10.33 -18.17 -13.78
C TYR A 434 9.13 -18.34 -14.71
N GLN A 435 8.61 -17.28 -15.31
CA GLN A 435 7.49 -17.38 -16.24
C GLN A 435 7.95 -17.82 -17.64
N LYS A 436 7.39 -18.93 -18.16
CA LYS A 436 7.74 -19.46 -19.49
C LYS A 436 7.48 -18.39 -20.59
N GLU A 437 8.51 -18.03 -21.37
CA GLU A 437 8.31 -17.21 -22.57
C GLU A 437 7.37 -17.96 -23.53
N THR A 438 6.16 -17.44 -23.74
CA THR A 438 5.24 -17.99 -24.75
C THR A 438 5.58 -17.45 -26.13
N GLY A 439 6.77 -17.82 -26.61
CA GLY A 439 7.19 -17.64 -27.99
C GLY A 439 6.81 -18.84 -28.84
N LYS A 440 5.74 -18.69 -29.63
CA LYS A 440 5.20 -19.58 -30.69
C LYS A 440 4.32 -20.77 -30.25
N GLY A 441 3.05 -20.68 -30.61
CA GLY A 441 2.37 -21.81 -31.27
C GLY A 441 1.29 -22.56 -30.49
N ASP A 442 1.25 -22.56 -29.17
CA ASP A 442 0.32 -23.43 -28.45
C ASP A 442 -0.92 -22.70 -27.93
N ARG A 443 -2.06 -23.14 -28.46
CA ARG A 443 -3.42 -22.72 -28.15
C ARG A 443 -3.70 -23.00 -26.68
N TYR A 444 -4.11 -21.97 -25.95
CA TYR A 444 -4.75 -22.12 -24.65
C TYR A 444 -6.17 -22.69 -24.87
N THR A 445 -6.32 -24.00 -24.72
CA THR A 445 -7.62 -24.65 -24.49
C THR A 445 -7.56 -25.34 -23.13
N GLY A 446 -8.36 -24.86 -22.18
CA GLY A 446 -8.50 -25.37 -20.82
C GLY A 446 -9.07 -24.31 -19.90
#